data_AF-A0A2N9M4S2-F1
#
_entry.id   AF-A0A2N9M4S2-F1
#
_cell.length_a   1.000
_cell.length_b   1.000
_cell.length_c   1.000
_cell.angle_alpha   90.00
_cell.angle_beta   90.00
_cell.angle_gamma   90.00
#
_symmetry.space_group_name_H-M   'P 1'
#
loop_
_entity.id
_entity.type
_entity.pdbx_description
1 polymer ?
#
loop_
_entity_poly.entity_id
_entity_poly.type
_entity_poly.pdbx_seq_one_letter_code
_entity_poly.pdbx_strand_id
1 'polypeptide(L)'
;MFCSFLALVLRKELQDRLDVSPDGKSVVFGASNTRGELGVCDLPACTTVRTVTTLQGGPISRWTPDGKGIAFYDVGRGGNLWVQPLDGSAPKQLTHFADNRTIGDFAWSRDGKRLAIARFTVTNDIVLFKGLRR
;
A
#
# COMPACT_ATOMS: atom_id res chain seq x y z
N MET A 1 17.35 -8.55 27.13
CA MET A 1 15.96 -8.56 27.62
C MET A 1 15.05 -8.54 26.40
N PHE A 2 14.13 -9.49 26.32
CA PHE A 2 13.54 -10.10 25.12
C PHE A 2 13.11 -9.17 23.98
N CYS A 3 13.74 -9.32 22.82
CA CYS A 3 13.29 -8.78 21.55
C CYS A 3 13.50 -9.85 20.47
N SER A 4 12.57 -10.79 20.35
CA SER A 4 12.44 -11.77 19.25
C SER A 4 11.34 -12.74 19.64
N PHE A 5 10.09 -12.53 19.21
CA PHE A 5 9.10 -13.62 19.10
C PHE A 5 7.84 -13.28 18.28
N LEU A 6 7.78 -12.12 17.60
CA LEU A 6 6.65 -11.77 16.72
C LEU A 6 7.09 -11.50 15.27
N ALA A 7 8.06 -12.27 14.77
CA ALA A 7 8.52 -12.20 13.38
C ALA A 7 8.42 -13.56 12.65
N LEU A 8 7.73 -14.54 13.24
CA LEU A 8 7.77 -15.93 12.75
C LEU A 8 6.39 -16.60 12.70
N VAL A 9 5.42 -15.96 12.08
CA VAL A 9 4.34 -16.64 11.31
C VAL A 9 3.96 -15.65 10.21
N LEU A 10 3.67 -16.13 9.00
CA LEU A 10 3.40 -15.35 7.77
C LEU A 10 4.64 -15.14 6.87
N ARG A 11 5.36 -16.23 6.57
CA ARG A 11 6.02 -16.37 5.27
C ARG A 11 5.20 -17.34 4.41
N LYS A 12 5.16 -16.99 3.13
CA LYS A 12 4.57 -17.67 1.96
C LYS A 12 3.09 -17.34 1.71
N GLU A 13 2.89 -16.55 0.65
CA GLU A 13 1.67 -16.35 -0.15
C GLU A 13 0.81 -15.09 0.06
N LEU A 14 1.27 -14.12 0.85
CA LEU A 14 0.76 -12.75 0.73
C LEU A 14 1.90 -11.89 0.18
N GLN A 15 1.76 -11.36 -1.04
CA GLN A 15 2.58 -10.25 -1.50
C GLN A 15 2.35 -9.07 -0.55
N ASP A 16 3.23 -8.87 0.44
CA ASP A 16 3.69 -7.65 1.15
C ASP A 16 2.74 -6.43 1.36
N ARG A 17 1.42 -6.56 1.21
CA ARG A 17 0.48 -5.42 1.13
C ARG A 17 -0.29 -5.20 2.44
N LEU A 18 0.38 -5.43 3.57
CA LEU A 18 -0.12 -5.11 4.91
C LEU A 18 0.89 -4.25 5.67
N ASP A 19 0.41 -3.39 6.56
CA ASP A 19 1.26 -2.55 7.40
C ASP A 19 0.68 -2.43 8.81
N VAL A 20 1.56 -2.34 9.81
CA VAL A 20 1.17 -2.26 11.23
C VAL A 20 1.16 -0.80 11.65
N SER A 21 0.19 -0.40 12.48
CA SER A 21 0.12 0.96 13.01
C SER A 21 1.39 1.29 13.82
N PRO A 22 1.82 2.58 13.88
CA PRO A 22 3.02 2.96 14.61
C PRO A 22 3.02 2.58 16.09
N ASP A 23 1.83 2.47 16.70
CA ASP A 23 1.65 2.03 18.10
C ASP A 23 1.50 0.51 18.26
N GLY A 24 1.52 -0.24 17.17
CA GLY A 24 1.46 -1.71 17.15
C GLY A 24 0.08 -2.30 17.41
N LYS A 25 -0.99 -1.51 17.44
CA LYS A 25 -2.33 -1.96 17.84
C LYS A 25 -3.24 -2.37 16.70
N SER A 26 -2.96 -1.95 15.48
CA SER A 26 -3.85 -2.20 14.34
C SER A 26 -3.04 -2.55 13.09
N VAL A 27 -3.69 -3.18 12.12
CA VAL A 27 -3.11 -3.46 10.81
C VAL A 27 -3.98 -2.92 9.70
N VAL A 28 -3.35 -2.46 8.61
CA VAL A 28 -4.02 -2.17 7.35
C VAL A 28 -3.66 -3.26 6.34
N PHE A 29 -4.62 -3.66 5.51
CA PHE A 29 -4.42 -4.66 4.46
C PHE A 29 -5.44 -4.48 3.33
N GLY A 30 -5.16 -5.07 2.16
CA GLY A 30 -6.17 -5.19 1.10
C GLY A 30 -7.27 -6.17 1.50
N ALA A 31 -8.52 -5.74 1.58
CA ALA A 31 -9.63 -6.60 1.95
C ALA A 31 -9.88 -7.65 0.86
N SER A 32 -9.83 -8.93 1.22
CA SER A 32 -9.81 -10.06 0.28
C SER A 32 -11.12 -10.31 -0.48
N ASN A 33 -12.22 -9.70 -0.01
CA ASN A 33 -13.57 -9.89 -0.55
C ASN A 33 -13.95 -8.88 -1.64
N THR A 34 -13.14 -7.85 -1.88
CA THR A 34 -13.44 -6.78 -2.83
C THR A 34 -12.15 -6.29 -3.51
N ARG A 35 -12.18 -6.14 -4.85
CA ARG A 35 -11.04 -5.52 -5.55
C ARG A 35 -10.99 -4.04 -5.14
N GLY A 36 -9.92 -3.65 -4.46
CA GLY A 36 -9.58 -2.25 -4.24
C GLY A 36 -9.98 -1.66 -2.89
N GLU A 37 -10.47 -2.44 -1.92
CA GLU A 37 -10.74 -1.90 -0.59
C GLU A 37 -9.55 -2.07 0.36
N LEU A 38 -9.31 -1.03 1.16
CA LEU A 38 -8.38 -1.11 2.30
C LEU A 38 -9.17 -1.32 3.58
N GLY A 39 -8.89 -2.43 4.25
CA GLY A 39 -9.43 -2.76 5.56
C GLY A 39 -8.43 -2.45 6.67
N VAL A 40 -8.95 -2.05 7.83
CA VAL A 40 -8.20 -1.96 9.09
C VAL A 40 -8.89 -2.79 10.16
N CYS A 41 -8.12 -3.49 10.98
CA CYS A 41 -8.62 -4.20 12.16
C CYS A 41 -7.63 -4.04 13.32
N ASP A 42 -8.14 -4.24 14.54
CA ASP A 42 -7.33 -4.17 15.76
C ASP A 42 -6.73 -5.53 16.12
N LEU A 43 -5.45 -5.52 16.50
CA LEU A 43 -4.70 -6.66 16.98
C LEU A 43 -4.98 -6.94 18.47
N PRO A 44 -4.79 -8.19 18.94
CA PRO A 44 -4.38 -9.37 18.16
C PRO A 44 -5.54 -10.08 17.47
N ALA A 45 -6.79 -9.72 17.81
CA ALA A 45 -7.96 -10.52 17.46
C ALA A 45 -8.37 -10.34 15.99
N CYS A 46 -8.26 -9.14 15.44
CA CYS A 46 -8.68 -8.77 14.07
C CYS A 46 -10.11 -9.29 13.73
N THR A 47 -11.01 -9.29 14.70
CA THR A 47 -12.36 -9.88 14.56
C THR A 47 -13.33 -9.00 13.80
N THR A 48 -13.01 -7.71 13.69
CA THR A 48 -13.84 -6.72 13.00
C THR A 48 -12.97 -5.91 12.06
N VAL A 49 -13.33 -5.90 10.78
CA VAL A 49 -12.65 -5.15 9.74
C VAL A 49 -13.47 -3.91 9.42
N ARG A 50 -12.82 -2.74 9.51
CA ARG A 50 -13.36 -1.46 9.07
C ARG A 50 -12.78 -1.10 7.70
N THR A 51 -13.63 -0.89 6.71
CA THR A 51 -13.19 -0.34 5.43
C THR A 51 -12.81 1.13 5.60
N VAL A 52 -11.59 1.48 5.19
CA VAL A 52 -11.05 2.84 5.27
C VAL A 52 -11.36 3.61 4.00
N THR A 53 -11.15 2.98 2.84
CA THR A 53 -11.38 3.60 1.54
C THR A 53 -11.42 2.54 0.44
N THR A 54 -11.94 2.94 -0.73
CA THR A 54 -11.96 2.14 -1.94
C THR A 54 -11.10 2.83 -2.99
N LEU A 55 -10.24 2.05 -3.63
CA LEU A 55 -9.18 2.49 -4.54
C LEU A 55 -9.41 1.85 -5.90
N GLN A 56 -9.03 2.57 -6.96
CA GLN A 56 -8.79 1.92 -8.23
C GLN A 56 -7.30 1.55 -8.29
N GLY A 57 -7.00 0.25 -8.32
CA GLY A 57 -5.63 -0.28 -8.32
C GLY A 57 -5.36 -1.29 -7.20
N GLY A 58 -4.16 -1.89 -7.22
CA GLY A 58 -3.74 -2.82 -6.16
C GLY A 58 -3.39 -2.10 -4.85
N PRO A 59 -3.48 -2.75 -3.68
CA PRO A 59 -3.42 -2.08 -2.38
C PRO A 59 -1.99 -1.78 -1.94
N ILE A 60 -1.30 -0.83 -2.56
CA ILE A 60 -0.06 -0.28 -1.96
C ILE A 60 -0.51 0.74 -0.92
N SER A 61 -0.36 0.39 0.36
CA SER A 61 -0.74 1.25 1.47
C SER A 61 0.21 1.14 2.64
N ARG A 62 0.31 2.23 3.41
CA ARG A 62 1.11 2.33 4.63
C ARG A 62 0.39 3.21 5.64
N TRP A 63 0.60 2.98 6.92
CA TRP A 63 0.19 3.94 7.94
C TRP A 63 0.94 5.26 7.77
N THR A 64 0.29 6.37 8.11
CA THR A 64 1.01 7.61 8.34
C THR A 64 1.87 7.48 9.61
N PRO A 65 3.05 8.13 9.69
CA PRO A 65 3.95 8.02 10.84
C PRO A 65 3.33 8.43 12.17
N ASP A 66 2.31 9.30 12.13
CA ASP A 66 1.55 9.75 13.30
C ASP A 66 0.38 8.82 13.68
N GLY A 67 0.13 7.77 12.90
CA GLY A 67 -0.94 6.79 13.11
C GLY A 67 -2.35 7.33 12.81
N LYS A 68 -2.49 8.54 12.27
CA LYS A 68 -3.81 9.20 12.09
C LYS A 68 -4.45 8.95 10.74
N GLY A 69 -3.76 8.29 9.82
CA GLY A 69 -4.26 8.05 8.47
C GLY A 69 -3.56 6.87 7.79
N ILE A 70 -4.10 6.53 6.63
CA ILE A 70 -3.52 5.53 5.72
C ILE A 70 -3.12 6.24 4.43
N ALA A 71 -1.84 6.17 4.10
CA ALA A 71 -1.33 6.56 2.80
C ALA A 71 -1.54 5.42 1.80
N PHE A 72 -1.91 5.72 0.56
CA PHE A 72 -2.16 4.73 -0.47
C PHE A 72 -1.92 5.26 -1.88
N TYR A 73 -1.64 4.35 -2.81
CA TYR A 73 -1.59 4.62 -4.24
C TYR A 73 -2.95 4.42 -4.91
N ASP A 74 -3.36 5.34 -5.78
CA ASP A 74 -4.64 5.24 -6.50
C ASP A 74 -4.48 5.59 -7.99
N VAL A 75 -4.73 4.63 -8.88
CA VAL A 75 -4.66 4.84 -10.33
C VAL A 75 -5.85 5.63 -10.85
N GLY A 76 -7.02 5.50 -10.22
CA GLY A 76 -8.23 6.24 -10.60
C GLY A 76 -8.13 7.73 -10.29
N ARG A 77 -7.19 8.10 -9.42
CA ARG A 77 -6.86 9.49 -9.06
C ARG A 77 -5.50 9.93 -9.59
N GLY A 78 -5.20 9.55 -10.84
CA GLY A 78 -4.04 10.02 -11.57
C GLY A 78 -2.72 9.39 -11.15
N GLY A 79 -2.72 8.20 -10.53
CA GLY A 79 -1.50 7.47 -10.21
C GLY A 79 -0.61 8.18 -9.21
N ASN A 80 -1.22 8.74 -8.16
CA ASN A 80 -0.52 9.47 -7.10
C ASN A 80 -0.75 8.85 -5.73
N LEU A 81 0.05 9.28 -4.76
CA LEU A 81 -0.17 8.94 -3.35
C LEU A 81 -1.20 9.89 -2.75
N TRP A 82 -2.08 9.30 -1.96
CA TRP A 82 -3.13 9.96 -1.21
C TRP A 82 -3.09 9.50 0.23
N VAL A 83 -3.67 10.29 1.13
CA VAL A 83 -3.87 9.93 2.53
C VAL A 83 -5.36 9.97 2.82
N GLN A 84 -5.90 8.89 3.36
CA GLN A 84 -7.23 8.86 3.99
C GLN A 84 -7.04 9.03 5.50
N PRO A 85 -7.41 10.19 6.06
CA PRO A 85 -7.48 10.37 7.50
C PRO A 85 -8.47 9.39 8.14
N LEU A 86 -8.14 8.88 9.32
CA LEU A 86 -9.02 7.96 10.05
C LEU A 86 -10.17 8.66 10.78
N ASP A 87 -10.11 9.99 10.91
CA ASP A 87 -11.20 10.82 11.43
C ASP A 87 -12.39 10.93 10.46
N GLY A 88 -12.30 10.34 9.27
CA GLY A 88 -13.34 10.36 8.25
C GLY A 88 -13.35 11.61 7.37
N SER A 89 -12.41 12.54 7.56
CA SER A 89 -12.25 13.69 6.68
C SER A 89 -11.84 13.28 5.27
N ALA A 90 -12.00 14.20 4.31
CA ALA A 90 -11.74 13.91 2.90
C ALA A 90 -10.27 13.50 2.63
N PRO A 91 -10.03 12.58 1.68
CA PRO A 91 -8.68 12.22 1.26
C PRO A 91 -7.85 13.43 0.84
N LYS A 92 -6.58 13.44 1.23
CA LYS A 92 -5.61 14.49 0.88
C LYS A 92 -4.59 13.92 -0.09
N GLN A 93 -4.35 14.60 -1.21
CA GLN A 93 -3.31 14.22 -2.15
C GLN A 93 -1.93 14.55 -1.56
N LEU A 94 -0.98 13.63 -1.68
CA LEU A 94 0.37 13.74 -1.13
C LEU A 94 1.43 14.00 -2.21
N THR A 95 1.21 13.49 -3.42
CA THR A 95 2.12 13.69 -4.56
C THR A 95 1.37 14.22 -5.78
N HIS A 96 2.09 14.92 -6.66
CA HIS A 96 1.54 15.56 -7.87
C HIS A 96 2.36 15.22 -9.11
N PHE A 97 2.69 13.94 -9.30
CA PHE A 97 3.39 13.51 -10.51
C PHE A 97 2.45 13.63 -11.71
N ALA A 98 2.98 14.18 -12.81
CA ALA A 98 2.26 14.38 -14.07
C ALA A 98 2.83 13.53 -15.23
N ASP A 99 3.87 12.73 -14.96
CA ASP A 99 4.46 11.82 -15.94
C ASP A 99 3.76 10.44 -15.91
N ASN A 100 4.06 9.58 -16.89
CA ASN A 100 3.44 8.25 -17.01
C ASN A 100 4.15 7.15 -16.19
N ARG A 101 4.89 7.50 -15.12
CA ARG A 101 5.53 6.49 -14.26
C ARG A 101 4.57 6.03 -13.17
N THR A 102 4.48 4.73 -13.01
CA THR A 102 3.73 4.05 -11.96
C THR A 102 4.51 4.07 -10.65
N ILE A 103 3.84 4.28 -9.52
CA ILE A 103 4.43 4.07 -8.19
C ILE A 103 4.39 2.58 -7.87
N GLY A 104 5.55 1.99 -7.63
CA GLY A 104 5.70 0.58 -7.29
C GLY A 104 5.67 0.28 -5.80
N ASP A 105 6.25 1.19 -5.00
CA ASP A 105 6.25 1.11 -3.54
C ASP A 105 6.63 2.48 -2.95
N PHE A 106 6.36 2.67 -1.66
CA PHE A 106 6.80 3.83 -0.90
C PHE A 106 6.99 3.50 0.58
N ALA A 107 7.84 4.29 1.25
CA ALA A 107 8.10 4.14 2.68
C ALA A 107 8.42 5.49 3.33
N TRP A 108 7.89 5.69 4.54
CA TRP A 108 8.24 6.83 5.39
C TRP A 108 9.58 6.60 6.08
N SER A 109 10.33 7.67 6.34
CA SER A 109 11.40 7.62 7.33
C SER A 109 10.83 7.38 8.73
N ARG A 110 11.64 6.81 9.63
CA ARG A 110 11.22 6.51 11.01
C ARG A 110 10.73 7.74 11.79
N ASP A 111 11.30 8.91 11.51
CA ASP A 111 10.88 10.19 12.10
C ASP A 111 9.69 10.84 11.38
N GLY A 112 9.18 10.22 10.32
CA GLY A 112 8.06 10.69 9.51
C GLY A 112 8.33 11.93 8.65
N LYS A 113 9.58 12.42 8.59
CA LYS A 113 9.93 13.67 7.91
C LYS A 113 10.26 13.50 6.43
N ARG A 114 10.46 12.27 5.96
CA ARG A 114 10.85 11.96 4.58
C ARG A 114 10.02 10.81 4.05
N LEU A 115 9.83 10.82 2.74
CA LEU A 115 9.12 9.80 2.00
C LEU A 115 10.01 9.33 0.84
N ALA A 116 10.32 8.04 0.83
CA ALA A 116 10.95 7.38 -0.31
C ALA A 116 9.87 6.80 -1.22
N ILE A 117 10.02 6.97 -2.54
CA ILE A 117 9.06 6.48 -3.54
C ILE A 117 9.84 5.80 -4.67
N ALA A 118 9.50 4.55 -4.95
CA ALA A 118 9.98 3.83 -6.12
C ALA A 118 8.99 4.00 -7.27
N ARG A 119 9.46 4.48 -8.43
CA ARG A 119 8.64 4.70 -9.63
C ARG A 119 9.26 4.02 -10.84
N PHE A 120 8.43 3.43 -11.69
CA PHE A 120 8.88 2.73 -12.91
C PHE A 120 7.97 3.03 -14.09
N THR A 121 8.49 2.82 -15.29
CA THR A 121 7.71 2.72 -16.53
C THR A 121 7.63 1.25 -16.93
N VAL A 122 6.46 0.81 -17.38
CA VAL A 122 6.35 -0.49 -18.05
C VAL A 122 6.49 -0.25 -19.56
N THR A 123 7.45 -0.92 -20.18
CA THR A 123 7.57 -0.99 -21.63
C THR A 123 7.12 -2.37 -22.07
N ASN A 124 6.16 -2.45 -22.98
CA ASN A 124 5.71 -3.70 -23.57
C ASN A 124 5.99 -3.65 -25.07
N ASP A 125 6.84 -4.56 -25.55
CA ASP A 125 7.19 -4.67 -26.97
C ASP A 125 6.60 -5.97 -27.55
N ILE A 126 6.02 -5.86 -28.74
CA ILE A 126 5.60 -7.01 -29.53
C ILE A 126 6.64 -7.21 -30.63
N VAL A 127 7.35 -8.35 -30.60
CA VAL A 127 8.38 -8.68 -31.57
C VAL A 127 7.93 -9.84 -32.44
N LEU A 128 7.97 -9.67 -33.76
CA LEU A 128 7.72 -10.73 -34.73
C LEU A 128 9.05 -11.33 -35.20
N PHE A 129 9.28 -12.60 -34.90
CA PHE A 129 10.38 -13.36 -35.48
C PHE A 129 9.95 -14.01 -36.80
N LYS A 130 10.84 -14.00 -37.81
CA LYS A 130 10.68 -14.70 -39.09
C LYS A 130 11.83 -15.69 -39.29
N GLY A 131 11.61 -16.74 -40.07
CA GLY A 131 12.67 -17.68 -40.48
C GLY A 131 13.09 -18.70 -39.41
N LEU A 132 12.21 -19.04 -38.47
CA LEU A 132 12.45 -20.09 -37.48
C LEU A 132 12.64 -21.44 -38.20
N ARG A 133 13.83 -22.03 -38.06
CA ARG A 133 14.11 -23.39 -38.55
C ARG A 133 13.69 -24.40 -37.48
N ARG A 134 13.16 -25.55 -37.91
CA ARG A 134 12.85 -26.68 -37.02
C ARG A 134 14.11 -27.38 -36.56
#